data_AF-A0A242CIL6-F1
#
_entry.id   AF-A0A242CIL6-F1
#
_cell.length_a   1.000
_cell.length_b   1.000
_cell.length_c   1.000
_cell.angle_alpha   90.00
_cell.angle_beta   90.00
_cell.angle_gamma   90.00
#
_symmetry.space_group_name_H-M   'P 1'
#
loop_
_entity.id
_entity.type
_entity.pdbx_description
1 polymer ?
#
loop_
_entity_poly.entity_id
_entity_poly.type
_entity_poly.pdbx_seq_one_letter_code
_entity_poly.pdbx_strand_id
1 'polypeptide(L)' 'MIGIRLDGTKEVLGFTIAPTESTYVWKEVLQDLKHRGLEEVLLVVMDGLSGIADSIHCIYPNAQF' A
#
# COMPACT_ATOMS: atom_id res chain seq x y z
N MET A 1 -3.85 -6.74 -2.56
CA MET A 1 -2.95 -5.73 -3.14
C MET A 1 -2.08 -6.39 -4.21
N ILE A 2 -1.98 -5.75 -5.38
CA ILE A 2 -1.12 -6.19 -6.47
C ILE A 2 0.02 -5.17 -6.61
N GLY A 3 1.24 -5.67 -6.71
CA GLY A 3 2.43 -4.88 -7.02
C GLY A 3 2.84 -5.08 -8.48
N ILE A 4 3.54 -4.08 -9.02
CA ILE A 4 4.18 -4.16 -10.34
C ILE A 4 5.67 -3.89 -10.12
N ARG A 5 6.51 -4.83 -10.53
CA ARG A 5 7.97 -4.68 -10.50
C ARG A 5 8.46 -3.80 -11.65
N LEU A 6 9.70 -3.34 -11.55
CA LEU A 6 10.35 -2.55 -12.61
C LEU A 6 10.45 -3.29 -13.96
N ASP A 7 10.46 -4.62 -13.94
CA ASP A 7 10.44 -5.46 -15.15
C ASP A 7 9.03 -5.67 -15.72
N GLY A 8 7.99 -5.09 -15.09
CA GLY A 8 6.59 -5.20 -15.50
C GLY A 8 5.86 -6.43 -14.96
N THR A 9 6.54 -7.30 -14.20
CA THR A 9 5.91 -8.48 -13.59
C THR A 9 4.92 -8.07 -12.51
N LYS A 10 3.73 -8.68 -12.54
CA LYS A 10 2.68 -8.48 -11.54
C LYS A 10 2.79 -9.52 -10.44
N GLU A 11 2.69 -9.07 -9.19
CA GLU A 11 2.74 -9.95 -8.02
C GLU A 11 1.60 -9.65 -7.07
N VAL A 12 1.03 -10.70 -6.47
CA VAL A 12 0.10 -10.53 -5.35
C VAL A 12 0.94 -10.30 -4.10
N LEU A 13 0.94 -9.06 -3.60
CA LEU A 13 1.71 -8.69 -2.42
C LEU A 13 1.01 -9.06 -1.12
N GLY A 14 -0.31 -9.18 -1.12
CA GLY A 14 -1.07 -9.57 0.06
C GLY A 14 -2.58 -9.55 -0.17
N PHE A 15 -3.31 -10.25 0.69
CA PHE A 15 -4.76 -10.30 0.71
C PHE A 15 -5.23 -10.23 2.17
N THR A 16 -6.14 -9.31 2.46
CA THR A 16 -6.61 -9.05 3.81
C THR A 16 -8.12 -9.03 3.80
N ILE A 17 -8.75 -9.80 4.69
CA ILE A 17 -10.18 -9.71 4.97
C ILE A 17 -10.34 -8.80 6.17
N ALA A 18 -11.06 -7.70 5.98
CA ALA A 18 -11.33 -6.73 7.04
C ALA A 18 -12.85 -6.48 7.15
N PRO A 19 -13.36 -6.18 8.34
CA PRO A 19 -14.79 -5.96 8.56
C PRO A 19 -15.29 -4.67 7.92
N THR A 20 -14.41 -3.68 7.72
CA THR A 20 -14.73 -2.40 7.09
C THR A 20 -13.57 -1.91 6.22
N GLU A 21 -13.90 -1.07 5.26
CA GLU A 21 -12.92 -0.24 4.57
C GLU A 21 -12.65 1.03 5.39
N SER A 22 -11.42 1.19 5.88
CA SER A 22 -11.01 2.37 6.65
C SER A 22 -9.53 2.67 6.45
N THR A 23 -9.15 3.93 6.69
CA THR A 23 -7.74 4.36 6.66
C THR A 23 -6.88 3.58 7.65
N TYR A 24 -7.45 3.21 8.81
CA TYR A 24 -6.79 2.38 9.81
C TYR A 24 -6.41 0.99 9.26
N VAL A 25 -7.38 0.28 8.67
CA VAL A 25 -7.16 -1.05 8.09
C VAL A 25 -6.09 -0.99 6.99
N TRP A 26 -6.17 -0.01 6.10
CA TRP A 26 -5.18 0.13 5.04
C TRP A 26 -3.79 0.49 5.58
N LYS A 27 -3.70 1.30 6.63
CA LYS A 27 -2.42 1.60 7.30
C LYS A 27 -1.78 0.32 7.85
N GLU A 28 -2.56 -0.57 8.48
CA GLU A 28 -2.06 -1.87 8.94
C GLU A 28 -1.56 -2.74 7.78
N VAL A 29 -2.31 -2.79 6.66
CA VAL A 29 -1.88 -3.52 5.46
C VAL A 29 -0.57 -2.98 4.89
N LEU A 30 -0.43 -1.66 4.79
CA LEU A 30 0.79 -1.02 4.28
C LEU A 30 1.97 -1.23 5.24
N GLN A 31 1.73 -1.22 6.55
CA GLN A 31 2.75 -1.53 7.55
C GLN A 31 3.20 -2.99 7.49
N ASP A 32 2.28 -3.95 7.36
CA ASP A 32 2.61 -5.37 7.17
C ASP A 32 3.52 -5.56 5.95
N LEU A 33 3.18 -4.94 4.83
CA LEU A 33 4.00 -4.99 3.61
C LEU A 33 5.41 -4.45 3.85
N LYS A 34 5.54 -3.34 4.56
CA LYS A 34 6.84 -2.76 4.92
C LYS A 34 7.66 -3.70 5.81
N HIS A 35 7.03 -4.31 6.82
CA HIS A 35 7.69 -5.29 7.69
C HIS A 35 8.14 -6.56 6.95
N ARG A 36 7.46 -6.91 5.85
CA ARG A 36 7.84 -8.02 4.96
C ARG A 36 8.95 -7.66 3.96
N GLY A 37 9.46 -6.43 4.00
CA GLY A 37 10.60 -5.98 3.18
C GLY A 37 10.22 -5.21 1.92
N LEU A 38 8.97 -4.79 1.76
CA LEU A 38 8.63 -3.81 0.74
C LEU A 38 9.10 -2.44 1.22
N GLU A 39 10.36 -2.07 0.96
CA GLU A 39 10.96 -0.85 1.53
C GLU A 39 10.65 0.40 0.71
N GLU A 40 10.66 0.28 -0.62
CA GLU A 40 10.47 1.39 -1.55
C GLU A 40 9.29 1.12 -2.50
N VAL A 41 8.42 2.12 -2.62
CA VAL A 41 7.27 2.12 -3.53
C VAL A 41 7.31 3.43 -4.30
N LEU A 42 7.30 3.36 -5.63
CA LEU A 42 7.40 4.54 -6.50
C LEU A 42 6.04 5.22 -6.71
N LEU A 43 4.98 4.42 -6.86
CA LEU A 43 3.63 4.88 -7.14
C LEU A 43 2.62 3.98 -6.46
N VAL A 44 1.62 4.58 -5.83
CA VAL A 44 0.44 3.89 -5.31
C VAL A 44 -0.78 4.37 -6.08
N VAL A 45 -1.62 3.45 -6.56
CA VAL A 45 -2.86 3.76 -7.27
C VAL A 45 -4.03 3.18 -6.48
N MET A 46 -4.97 4.02 -6.06
CA MET A 46 -6.16 3.64 -5.30
C MET A 46 -7.40 4.40 -5.79
N ASP A 47 -8.59 3.95 -5.38
CA ASP A 47 -9.89 4.48 -5.80
C ASP A 47 -10.34 5.76 -5.04
N GLY A 48 -9.47 6.32 -4.21
CA GLY A 48 -9.67 7.65 -3.61
C GLY A 48 -10.25 7.65 -2.20
N LEU A 49 -10.06 6.59 -1.41
CA LEU A 49 -10.43 6.57 0.01
C LEU A 49 -9.86 7.79 0.76
N SER A 50 -10.74 8.62 1.32
CA SER A 50 -10.35 9.84 2.04
C SER A 50 -9.37 9.56 3.18
N GLY A 51 -8.26 10.31 3.23
CA GLY A 51 -7.23 10.21 4.28
C GLY A 51 -6.22 9.07 4.08
N ILE A 52 -6.30 8.31 2.98
CA ILE A 52 -5.33 7.25 2.71
C ILE A 52 -3.95 7.80 2.30
N ALA A 53 -3.92 8.93 1.60
CA ALA A 53 -2.69 9.58 1.15
C ALA A 53 -1.72 9.86 2.32
N ASP A 54 -2.25 10.36 3.45
CA ASP A 54 -1.46 10.63 4.66
C ASP A 54 -0.85 9.34 5.23
N SER A 55 -1.60 8.24 5.20
CA SER A 55 -1.12 6.93 5.67
C SER A 55 -0.04 6.37 4.75
N ILE A 56 -0.19 6.55 3.43
CA ILE A 56 0.81 6.16 2.44
C ILE A 56 2.10 6.96 2.66
N HIS A 57 2.04 8.29 2.71
CA HIS A 57 3.22 9.13 2.90
C HIS A 57 3.89 8.93 4.27
N CYS A 58 3.14 8.54 5.30
CA CYS A 58 3.71 8.19 6.60
C CYS A 58 4.57 6.92 6.53
N ILE A 59 4.22 5.95 5.68
CA ILE A 59 4.90 4.64 5.58
C ILE A 59 5.94 4.65 4.46
N TYR A 60 5.59 5.22 3.31
CA TYR A 60 6.36 5.33 2.08
C TYR A 60 6.48 6.81 1.67
N PRO A 61 7.37 7.59 2.33
CA PRO A 61 7.43 9.05 2.15
C PRO A 61 7.80 9.50 0.73
N ASN A 62 8.47 8.63 -0.04
CA ASN A 62 8.90 8.92 -1.40
C ASN A 62 7.90 8.44 -2.47
N ALA A 63 6.82 7.75 -2.08
CA ALA A 63 5.84 7.25 -3.02
C ALA A 63 5.00 8.40 -3.60
N GLN A 64 4.77 8.36 -4.91
CA GLN A 64 3.74 9.16 -5.56
C GLN A 64 2.36 8.53 -5.32
N PHE A 65 1.33 9.37 -5.25
CA PHE A 65 -0.06 8.98 -5.04
C PHE A 65 -0.97 9.79 -5.97
#